data_AF-D5FUH8-F1
#
_entry.id   AF-D5FUH8-F1
#
_cell.length_a   1.000
_cell.length_b   1.000
_cell.length_c   1.000
_cell.angle_alpha   90.00
_cell.angle_beta   90.00
_cell.angle_gamma   90.00
#
_symmetry.space_group_name_H-M   'P 1'
#
loop_
_entity.id
_entity.type
_entity.pdbx_description
1 polymer ?
#
loop_
_entity_poly.entity_id
_entity_poly.type
_entity_poly.pdbx_seq_one_letter_code
_entity_poly.pdbx_strand_id
1 'polypeptide(L)' 'AGLLRCGKSCRLRWTNYLRPDIKRGNFSREEEDAIINLHEMLGNRWSAIAARLPGRTDNEIKNVWHTHLKK' A
#
# COMPACT_ATOMS: atom_id res chain seq x y z
N ALA A 1 -23.15 -4.01 19.65
CA ALA A 1 -22.14 -5.03 19.31
C ALA A 1 -20.84 -4.34 18.93
N GLY A 2 -19.78 -4.49 19.74
CA GLY A 2 -18.46 -3.95 19.42
C GLY A 2 -17.47 -5.10 19.37
N LEU A 3 -16.89 -5.38 18.20
CA LEU A 3 -15.76 -6.30 18.09
C LEU A 3 -14.64 -5.77 19.00
N LEU A 4 -14.22 -6.55 20.00
CA LEU A 4 -13.06 -6.22 20.82
C LEU A 4 -11.81 -6.31 19.92
N ARG A 5 -11.24 -5.14 19.57
CA ARG A 5 -10.04 -5.05 18.75
C ARG A 5 -8.88 -4.57 19.61
N CYS A 6 -7.74 -5.24 19.52
CA CYS A 6 -6.52 -4.77 20.13
C CYS A 6 -6.00 -3.50 19.42
N GLY A 7 -5.24 -2.66 20.12
CA GLY A 7 -4.74 -1.39 19.59
C GLY A 7 -3.97 -1.54 18.26
N LYS A 8 -3.23 -2.64 18.09
CA LYS A 8 -2.54 -2.96 16.82
C LYS A 8 -3.50 -3.12 15.65
N SER A 9 -4.63 -3.82 15.85
CA SER A 9 -5.64 -4.03 14.82
C SER A 9 -6.34 -2.72 14.45
N CYS A 10 -6.68 -1.89 15.45
CA CYS A 10 -7.27 -0.58 15.23
C CYS A 10 -6.33 0.33 14.41
N ARG A 11 -5.04 0.38 14.78
CA ARG A 11 -4.04 1.17 14.06
C ARG A 11 -3.92 0.74 12.61
N LEU A 12 -3.79 -0.57 12.35
CA LEU A 12 -3.69 -1.09 10.98
C LEU A 12 -4.93 -0.79 10.14
N ARG A 13 -6.13 -0.87 10.75
CA ARG A 13 -7.38 -0.52 10.07
C ARG A 13 -7.42 0.97 9.71
N TRP A 14 -6.94 1.84 10.59
CA TRP A 14 -6.84 3.25 10.30
C TRP A 14 -5.86 3.53 9.16
N THR A 15 -4.62 3.05 9.28
CA THR A 15 -3.54 3.36 8.33
C THR A 15 -3.77 2.79 6.94
N ASN A 16 -4.48 1.66 6.82
CA ASN A 16 -4.67 0.98 5.54
C ASN A 16 -6.05 1.18 4.91
N TYR A 17 -7.01 1.79 5.61
CA TYR A 17 -8.38 1.84 5.10
C TYR A 17 -9.21 3.07 5.50
N LEU A 18 -9.13 3.51 6.76
CA LEU A 18 -9.99 4.60 7.26
C LEU A 18 -9.37 6.00 7.09
N ARG A 19 -8.04 6.11 6.93
CA ARG A 19 -7.40 7.40 6.70
C ARG A 19 -7.96 8.03 5.42
N PRO A 20 -8.44 9.29 5.47
CA PRO A 20 -9.12 9.93 4.33
C PRO A 20 -8.21 10.11 3.11
N ASP A 21 -6.91 10.24 3.32
CA ASP A 21 -5.93 10.47 2.25
C ASP A 21 -5.60 9.21 1.43
N ILE A 22 -6.25 8.07 1.70
CA ILE A 22 -6.01 6.81 0.96
C ILE A 22 -6.88 6.79 -0.30
N LYS A 23 -6.22 6.69 -1.46
CA LYS A 23 -6.87 6.56 -2.76
C LYS A 23 -7.46 5.17 -2.89
N ARG A 24 -8.77 5.10 -3.14
CA ARG A 24 -9.49 3.83 -3.34
C ARG A 24 -9.58 3.49 -4.82
N GLY A 25 -9.43 2.20 -5.13
CA GLY A 25 -9.56 1.67 -6.49
C GLY A 25 -8.26 1.10 -7.04
N ASN A 26 -8.31 0.67 -8.30
CA ASN A 26 -7.21 -0.02 -8.98
C ASN A 26 -5.99 0.88 -9.13
N PHE A 27 -4.80 0.26 -9.22
CA PHE A 27 -3.60 0.96 -9.64
C PHE A 27 -3.72 1.35 -11.12
N SER A 28 -3.30 2.57 -11.41
CA SER A 28 -3.09 3.04 -12.78
C SER A 28 -1.77 2.47 -13.32
N ARG A 29 -1.63 2.38 -14.65
CA ARG A 29 -0.41 1.87 -15.28
C ARG A 29 0.82 2.67 -14.88
N GLU A 30 0.68 3.98 -14.75
CA GLU A 30 1.74 4.88 -14.31
C GLU A 30 2.16 4.59 -12.87
N GLU A 31 1.21 4.28 -11.98
CA GLU A 31 1.51 3.86 -10.61
C GLU A 31 2.20 2.47 -10.61
N GLU A 32 1.78 1.53 -11.45
CA GLU A 32 2.39 0.21 -11.57
C GLU A 32 3.83 0.29 -12.09
N ASP A 33 4.08 1.06 -13.15
CA ASP A 33 5.41 1.29 -13.69
C ASP A 33 6.32 1.97 -12.65
N ALA A 34 5.80 2.94 -11.90
CA ALA A 34 6.53 3.55 -10.81
C ALA A 34 6.89 2.54 -9.72
N ILE A 35 5.99 1.62 -9.36
CA ILE A 35 6.26 0.56 -8.38
C ILE A 35 7.38 -0.35 -8.87
N ILE A 36 7.38 -0.76 -10.14
CA ILE A 36 8.43 -1.61 -10.73
C ILE A 36 9.78 -0.90 -10.65
N ASN A 37 9.88 0.31 -11.20
CA ASN A 37 11.13 1.08 -11.20
C ASN A 37 11.66 1.34 -9.77
N LEU A 38 10.76 1.67 -8.83
CA LEU A 38 11.15 1.92 -7.44
C LEU A 38 11.55 0.64 -6.72
N HIS A 39 10.93 -0.50 -7.03
CA HIS A 39 11.29 -1.79 -6.47
C HIS A 39 12.67 -2.24 -6.98
N GLU A 40 12.98 -2.05 -8.25
CA GLU A 40 14.33 -2.33 -8.79
C GLU A 40 15.41 -1.52 -8.06
N MET A 41 15.13 -0.26 -7.71
CA MET A 41 16.08 0.60 -7.01
C MET A 41 16.17 0.35 -5.50
N LEU A 42 15.05 0.06 -4.83
CA LEU A 42 14.95 0.03 -3.36
C LEU A 42 14.75 -1.37 -2.77
N GLY A 43 14.38 -2.35 -3.59
CA GLY A 43 13.94 -3.68 -3.19
C GLY A 43 12.61 -3.64 -2.42
N ASN A 44 12.44 -4.57 -1.47
CA ASN A 44 11.21 -4.74 -0.67
C ASN A 44 10.97 -3.65 0.38
N ARG A 45 11.45 -2.42 0.17
CA ARG A 45 11.27 -1.28 1.08
C ARG A 45 9.93 -0.58 0.83
N TRP A 46 8.83 -1.29 1.07
CA TRP A 46 7.47 -0.84 0.74
C TRP A 46 7.09 0.53 1.32
N SER A 47 7.51 0.83 2.55
CA SER A 47 7.27 2.14 3.16
C SER A 47 7.97 3.28 2.42
N ALA A 48 9.16 3.04 1.86
CA ALA A 48 9.89 4.03 1.07
C ALA A 48 9.26 4.22 -0.32
N ILE A 49 8.75 3.15 -0.91
CA ILE A 49 8.00 3.20 -2.19
C ILE A 49 6.68 3.95 -1.99
N ALA A 50 5.95 3.66 -0.89
CA ALA A 50 4.70 4.34 -0.54
C ALA A 50 4.89 5.86 -0.32
N ALA A 51 6.04 6.28 0.22
CA ALA A 51 6.35 7.70 0.37
C ALA A 51 6.43 8.46 -0.98
N ARG A 52 6.68 7.75 -2.09
CA ARG A 52 6.72 8.33 -3.44
C ARG A 52 5.40 8.21 -4.21
N LEU A 53 4.43 7.48 -3.67
CA LEU A 53 3.11 7.25 -4.30
C LEU A 53 2.02 7.86 -3.41
N PRO A 54 1.65 9.13 -3.62
CA PRO A 54 0.69 9.81 -2.76
C PRO A 54 -0.65 9.08 -2.78
N GLY A 55 -1.19 8.84 -1.59
CA GLY A 55 -2.47 8.16 -1.40
C GLY A 55 -2.43 6.64 -1.55
N ARG A 56 -1.27 6.02 -1.82
CA ARG A 56 -1.09 4.56 -1.75
C ARG A 56 -0.36 4.17 -0.48
N THR A 57 -0.76 3.05 0.10
CA THR A 57 -0.13 2.50 1.30
C THR A 57 0.92 1.45 0.94
N ASP A 58 1.89 1.25 1.83
CA ASP A 58 2.90 0.21 1.71
C ASP A 58 2.26 -1.19 1.60
N ASN A 59 1.14 -1.41 2.28
CA ASN A 59 0.42 -2.66 2.21
C ASN A 59 -0.24 -2.89 0.84
N GLU A 60 -0.83 -1.86 0.23
CA GLU A 60 -1.39 -1.96 -1.13
C GLU A 60 -0.31 -2.22 -2.17
N ILE A 61 0.83 -1.52 -2.08
CA ILE A 61 1.96 -1.66 -3.00
C ILE A 61 2.55 -3.08 -2.92
N LYS A 62 2.76 -3.59 -1.70
CA LYS A 62 3.19 -4.97 -1.48
C LYS A 62 2.19 -5.97 -2.07
N ASN A 63 0.89 -5.70 -1.93
CA ASN A 63 -0.15 -6.57 -2.47
C ASN A 63 -0.12 -6.59 -4.00
N VAL A 64 -0.15 -5.42 -4.66
CA VAL A 64 -0.13 -5.36 -6.14
C VAL A 64 1.15 -5.97 -6.70
N TRP A 65 2.29 -5.79 -6.03
CA TRP A 65 3.51 -6.48 -6.40
C TRP A 65 3.35 -7.99 -6.40
N HIS A 66 2.84 -8.58 -5.31
CA HIS A 66 2.71 -10.02 -5.20
C HIS A 66 1.59 -10.64 -6.03
N THR A 67 0.52 -9.88 -6.35
CA THR A 67 -0.65 -10.43 -7.05
C THR A 67 -0.66 -10.11 -8.55
N HIS A 68 -0.16 -8.95 -8.96
CA HIS A 68 -0.27 -8.45 -10.33
C HIS A 68 1.08 -8.31 -11.05
N LEU A 69 2.14 -7.90 -10.35
CA LEU A 69 3.43 -7.58 -10.99
C LEU A 69 4.45 -8.72 -10.94
N LYS A 70 4.45 -9.54 -9.89
CA LYS A 70 5.33 -10.71 -9.72
C LYS A 70 4.76 -11.93 -10.47
N LYS A 71 4.57 -11.79 -11.78
CA LYS A 71 4.37 -12.93 -12.70
C LYS A 71 5.70 -13.35 -13.33
#